data_AF-A0A969NIZ4-F1
#
_entry.id   AF-A0A969NIZ4-F1
#
_cell.length_a   1.000
_cell.length_b   1.000
_cell.length_c   1.000
_cell.angle_alpha   90.00
_cell.angle_beta   90.00
_cell.angle_gamma   90.00
#
_symmetry.space_group_name_H-M   'P 1'
#
loop_
_entity.id
_entity.type
_entity.pdbx_description
1 polymer ?
#
loop_
_entity_poly.entity_id
_entity_poly.type
_entity_poly.pdbx_seq_one_letter_code
_entity_poly.pdbx_strand_id
1 'polypeptide(L)' 'MDENSQKEEFSYGYIHILASVCGYIIHRAERQLDNRGIDLEIIGAELESGDAPRIVVQTKCTTKRYFYEEQVCFKYDLKS' A
#
# COMPACT_ATOMS: atom_id res chain seq x y z
N MET A 1 15.35 13.86 -8.10
CA MET A 1 14.36 13.28 -7.18
C MET A 1 15.02 13.25 -5.80
N ASP A 2 14.43 13.92 -4.82
CA ASP A 2 14.95 13.92 -3.45
C ASP A 2 14.77 12.53 -2.78
N GLU A 3 15.43 12.30 -1.65
CA GLU A 3 15.38 11.01 -0.94
C GLU A 3 13.97 10.61 -0.50
N ASN A 4 13.11 11.57 -0.16
CA ASN A 4 11.73 11.24 0.26
C ASN A 4 10.93 10.76 -0.95
N SER A 5 11.02 11.47 -2.06
CA SER A 5 10.42 11.04 -3.32
C SER A 5 10.92 9.65 -3.76
N GLN A 6 12.21 9.34 -3.58
CA GLN A 6 12.75 8.01 -3.88
C GLN A 6 12.19 6.92 -2.98
N LYS A 7 12.08 7.17 -1.66
CA LYS A 7 11.47 6.23 -0.70
C LYS A 7 10.01 5.96 -1.03
N GLU A 8 9.31 6.99 -1.47
CA GLU A 8 7.92 6.94 -1.84
C GLU A 8 7.71 6.09 -3.12
N GLU A 9 8.46 6.39 -4.19
CA GLU A 9 8.45 5.59 -5.42
C GLU A 9 8.82 4.12 -5.19
N PHE A 10 9.83 3.86 -4.34
CA PHE A 10 10.19 2.49 -3.96
C PHE A 10 9.03 1.76 -3.28
N SER A 11 8.31 2.45 -2.38
CA SER A 11 7.17 1.89 -1.66
C SER A 11 6.02 1.56 -2.63
N TYR A 12 5.74 2.43 -3.59
CA TYR A 12 4.76 2.17 -4.64
C TYR A 12 5.15 0.96 -5.51
N GLY A 13 6.42 0.88 -5.92
CA GLY A 13 6.92 -0.27 -6.68
C GLY A 13 6.81 -1.59 -5.91
N TYR A 14 7.13 -1.59 -4.62
CA TYR A 14 7.02 -2.79 -3.78
C TYR A 14 5.58 -3.27 -3.65
N ILE A 15 4.64 -2.36 -3.34
CA ILE A 15 3.20 -2.68 -3.30
C ILE A 15 2.74 -3.19 -4.66
N HIS A 16 3.22 -2.57 -5.75
CA HIS A 16 2.87 -2.97 -7.11
C HIS A 16 3.22 -4.43 -7.39
N ILE A 17 4.44 -4.83 -7.07
CA ILE A 17 4.92 -6.20 -7.28
C ILE A 17 4.06 -7.19 -6.49
N LEU A 18 3.83 -6.95 -5.20
CA LEU A 18 3.06 -7.86 -4.36
C LEU A 18 1.62 -8.04 -4.85
N ALA A 19 0.92 -6.93 -5.12
CA ALA A 19 -0.46 -7.02 -5.55
C ALA A 19 -0.57 -7.63 -6.97
N SER A 20 0.41 -7.40 -7.86
CA SER A 20 0.47 -8.08 -9.16
C SER A 20 0.63 -9.60 -9.01
N VAL A 21 1.49 -10.06 -8.11
CA VAL A 21 1.67 -11.50 -7.82
C VAL A 21 0.40 -12.13 -7.26
N CYS A 22 -0.37 -11.37 -6.48
CA CYS A 22 -1.65 -11.81 -5.93
C CYS A 22 -2.84 -11.68 -6.91
N GLY A 23 -2.62 -11.22 -8.14
CA GLY A 23 -3.67 -11.07 -9.15
C GLY A 23 -4.58 -9.85 -8.95
N TYR A 24 -4.13 -8.85 -8.20
CA TYR A 24 -4.84 -7.59 -8.03
C TYR A 24 -4.43 -6.57 -9.10
N ILE A 25 -5.37 -5.69 -9.45
CA ILE A 25 -5.12 -4.53 -10.31
C ILE A 25 -4.79 -3.34 -9.43
N ILE A 26 -3.83 -2.51 -9.83
CA ILE A 26 -3.36 -1.38 -9.04
C ILE A 26 -3.39 -0.13 -9.91
N HIS A 27 -4.05 0.91 -9.41
CA HIS A 27 -4.04 2.23 -10.00
C HIS A 27 -3.31 3.20 -9.09
N ARG A 28 -2.33 3.91 -9.65
CA ARG A 28 -1.71 5.03 -8.95
C ARG A 28 -2.64 6.22 -9.03
N ALA A 29 -2.87 6.87 -7.90
CA ALA A 29 -3.74 8.03 -7.84
C ALA A 29 -3.19 9.15 -8.73
N GLU A 30 -4.05 9.76 -9.53
CA GLU A 30 -3.72 11.00 -10.20
C GLU A 30 -3.53 12.12 -9.16
N ARG A 31 -2.75 13.16 -9.49
CA ARG A 31 -2.43 14.28 -8.57
C ARG A 31 -3.64 14.89 -7.83
N GLN A 32 -4.84 14.83 -8.41
CA GLN A 32 -6.05 15.34 -7.75
C GLN A 32 -6.55 14.45 -6.60
N LEU A 33 -6.34 13.14 -6.67
CA LEU A 33 -6.66 12.17 -5.62
C LEU A 33 -5.55 12.12 -4.55
N ASP A 34 -4.30 12.30 -4.98
CA ASP A 34 -3.13 12.44 -4.09
C ASP A 34 -3.31 13.61 -3.09
N ASN A 35 -3.86 14.74 -3.55
CA ASN A 35 -4.22 15.88 -2.69
C ASN A 35 -5.27 15.54 -1.61
N ARG A 36 -5.94 14.39 -1.68
CA ARG A 36 -6.86 13.87 -0.64
C ARG A 36 -6.20 12.82 0.27
N GLY A 37 -4.90 12.61 0.13
CA GLY A 37 -4.14 11.60 0.86
C GLY A 37 -4.36 10.18 0.34
N ILE A 38 -4.75 10.03 -0.92
CA ILE A 38 -4.93 8.73 -1.58
C ILE A 38 -3.76 8.54 -2.54
N ASP A 39 -2.95 7.52 -2.29
CA ASP A 39 -1.75 7.29 -3.10
C ASP A 39 -1.99 6.20 -4.14
N LEU A 40 -2.73 5.15 -3.76
CA LEU A 40 -3.01 3.97 -4.58
C LEU A 40 -4.45 3.51 -4.42
N GLU A 41 -4.96 2.85 -5.46
CA GLU A 41 -6.17 2.05 -5.42
C GLU A 41 -5.84 0.61 -5.81
N ILE A 42 -6.28 -0.36 -5.00
CA ILE A 42 -6.11 -1.79 -5.24
C ILE A 42 -7.49 -2.39 -5.53
N ILE A 43 -7.63 -3.06 -6.67
CA ILE A 43 -8.88 -3.62 -7.15
C ILE A 43 -8.76 -5.15 -7.19
N GLY A 44 -9.73 -5.82 -6.56
CA GLY A 44 -9.94 -7.27 -6.58
C GLY A 44 -10.23 -7.82 -7.97
N ALA A 45 -10.12 -9.14 -8.11
CA ALA A 45 -10.75 -9.82 -9.24
C ALA A 45 -12.28 -9.60 -9.18
N GLU A 46 -12.91 -9.46 -10.35
CA GLU A 46 -14.37 -9.36 -10.45
C GLU A 46 -15.02 -10.56 -9.75
N LEU A 47 -15.94 -10.27 -8.83
CA LEU A 47 -16.88 -11.25 -8.33
C LEU A 47 -17.98 -11.41 -9.38
N GLU A 48 -18.60 -12.60 -9.48
CA GLU A 48 -19.67 -12.89 -10.45
C GLU A 48 -20.86 -11.91 -10.39
N SER A 49 -20.95 -11.11 -9.31
CA SER A 49 -21.93 -10.05 -9.08
C SER A 49 -21.59 -8.68 -9.70
N GLY A 50 -20.50 -8.54 -10.46
CA GLY A 50 -20.19 -7.35 -11.27
C GLY A 50 -19.44 -6.21 -10.57
N ASP A 51 -19.33 -6.24 -9.24
CA ASP A 51 -18.50 -5.30 -8.48
C ASP A 51 -17.25 -5.99 -7.93
N ALA A 52 -16.08 -5.54 -8.40
CA ALA A 52 -14.80 -5.91 -7.80
C ALA A 52 -14.55 -5.10 -6.51
N PRO A 53 -14.06 -5.72 -5.42
CA PRO A 53 -13.75 -4.98 -4.20
C PRO A 53 -12.62 -3.98 -4.46
N ARG A 54 -12.75 -2.75 -3.95
CA ARG A 54 -11.76 -1.67 -4.13
C ARG A 54 -11.26 -1.21 -2.78
N ILE A 55 -9.95 -1.09 -2.64
CA ILE A 55 -9.29 -0.56 -1.44
C ILE A 55 -8.49 0.66 -1.83
N VAL A 56 -8.81 1.77 -1.16
CA VAL A 56 -8.09 3.05 -1.31
C VAL A 56 -7.02 3.11 -0.23
N VAL A 57 -5.77 3.36 -0.63
CA VAL A 57 -4.60 3.21 0.26
C VAL A 57 -3.81 4.51 0.32
N GLN A 58 -3.46 4.91 1.54
CA GLN A 58 -2.39 5.87 1.81
C GLN A 58 -1.14 5.12 2.25
N THR A 59 -0.04 5.33 1.55
CA THR A 59 1.26 4.72 1.80
C THR A 59 2.10 5.67 2.64
N LYS A 60 2.72 5.13 3.69
CA LYS A 60 3.73 5.83 4.48
C LYS A 60 4.93 4.91 4.63
N CYS A 61 6.11 5.41 4.25
CA CYS A 61 7.36 4.73 4.46
C CYS A 61 8.07 5.35 5.67
N THR A 62 8.37 4.53 6.69
CA THR A 62 9.22 4.96 7.80
C THR A 62 10.52 4.17 7.76
N THR A 63 11.64 4.87 7.66
CA THR A 63 12.94 4.27 7.96
C THR A 63 13.08 4.27 9.47
N LYS A 64 12.80 3.14 10.14
CA LYS A 64 13.30 2.96 11.51
C LYS A 64 14.82 3.10 11.42
N ARG A 65 15.36 4.16 12.00
CA ARG A 65 16.75 4.16 12.44
C ARG A 65 16.77 3.06 13.51
N TYR A 66 17.21 1.86 13.14
CA TYR A 66 17.30 0.72 14.05
C TYR A 66 18.24 1.11 15.20
N PHE A 67 17.71 1.71 16.25
CA PHE A 67 18.19 1.43 17.58
C PHE A 67 17.61 0.06 17.91
N TYR A 68 18.48 -0.93 18.05
CA TYR A 68 18.17 -2.36 18.13
C TYR A 68 17.24 -2.76 19.31
N GLU A 69 16.70 -1.82 20.09
CA GLU A 69 16.19 -2.10 21.44
C GLU A 69 14.65 -2.12 21.57
N GLU A 70 13.87 -1.59 20.62
CA GLU A 70 12.41 -1.52 20.82
C GLU A 70 11.60 -1.92 19.57
N GLN A 71 11.37 -3.21 19.43
CA GLN A 71 10.41 -3.75 18.48
C GLN A 71 9.00 -3.72 19.09
N VAL A 72 8.14 -2.81 18.63
CA VAL A 72 6.69 -2.88 18.89
C VAL A 72 6.12 -4.03 18.07
N CYS A 73 5.77 -5.11 18.74
CA CYS A 73 5.14 -6.29 18.18
C CYS A 73 3.62 -6.16 18.32
N PHE A 74 2.89 -5.89 17.24
CA PHE A 74 1.44 -5.99 17.25
C PHE A 74 1.06 -7.44 16.95
N LYS A 75 0.73 -8.20 17.99
CA LYS A 75 0.10 -9.51 17.84
C LYS A 75 -1.37 -9.28 17.44
N TYR A 76 -1.75 -9.82 16.30
CA TYR A 76 -3.15 -9.91 15.90
C TYR A 76 -3.70 -11.23 16.45
N ASP A 77 -4.56 -11.16 17.47
CA ASP A 77 -5.23 -12.33 18.03
C ASP A 77 -6.35 -12.79 17.08
N LEU A 78 -6.11 -13.89 16.37
CA LEU A 78 -7.17 -14.62 15.69
C LEU A 78 -8.01 -15.32 16.74
N LYS A 79 -9.22 -14.82 17.01
CA LYS A 79 -10.22 -15.55 17.79
C LYS A 79 -10.72 -16.74 16.97
N SER A 80 -10.36 -17.95 17.40
CA SER A 80 -10.96 -19.23 16.98
C SER A 80 -12.31 -19.45 17.64
#